data_AF-A0A502EII0-F1
#
_entry.id   AF-A0A502EII0-F1
#
_cell.length_a   1.000
_cell.length_b   1.000
_cell.length_c   1.000
_cell.angle_alpha   90.00
_cell.angle_beta   90.00
_cell.angle_gamma   90.00
#
_symmetry.space_group_name_H-M   'P 1'
#
loop_
_entity.id
_entity.type
_entity.pdbx_description
1 polymer ?
#
loop_
_entity_poly.entity_id
_entity_poly.type
_entity_poly.pdbx_seq_one_letter_code
_entity_poly.pdbx_strand_id
1 'polypeptide(L)'
;MSKRDLKKYLNELSKEQLEEQIIELYEKFSPVKVYYDFVFNPKEDKLLQECKVKISHEYFPIKKPNAKWRPKAKMRRSVAQKYIKHFILLGVDPFVIADIMLYNIEIAQTYSSQNHIKQELFYKSMFNSFEQAVNFSISNGILSDFKERIIAIEKQTLQQKWKNKYDFEAILDKIDL
;
A
#
# COMPACT_ATOMS: atom_id res chain seq x y z
N MET A 1 24.00 21.41 8.68
CA MET A 1 23.04 22.52 8.49
C MET A 1 21.68 22.08 9.01
N SER A 2 21.07 22.82 9.93
CA SER A 2 19.75 22.49 10.49
C SER A 2 18.61 23.03 9.62
N LYS A 3 17.35 22.61 9.87
CA LYS A 3 16.16 23.19 9.21
C LYS A 3 16.08 24.71 9.39
N ARG A 4 16.56 25.23 10.53
CA ARG A 4 16.60 26.67 10.81
C ARG A 4 17.63 27.38 9.93
N ASP A 5 18.80 26.78 9.76
CA ASP A 5 19.88 27.35 8.94
C ASP A 5 19.51 27.35 7.47
N LEU A 6 18.88 26.26 6.98
CA LEU A 6 18.33 26.20 5.62
C LEU A 6 17.33 27.32 5.37
N LYS A 7 16.40 27.58 6.30
CA LYS A 7 15.42 28.67 6.14
C LYS A 7 16.09 30.04 6.04
N LYS A 8 17.13 30.29 6.84
CA LYS A 8 17.88 31.55 6.75
C LYS A 8 18.55 31.69 5.39
N TYR A 9 19.24 30.65 4.94
CA TYR A 9 19.88 30.62 3.63
C TYR A 9 18.88 30.87 2.49
N LEU A 10 17.72 30.20 2.49
CA LEU A 10 16.69 30.41 1.46
C LEU A 10 16.12 31.83 1.45
N ASN A 11 16.04 32.49 2.60
CA ASN A 11 15.56 33.88 2.68
C ASN A 11 16.57 34.91 2.12
N GLU A 12 17.83 34.52 1.93
CA GLU A 12 18.88 35.36 1.36
C GLU A 12 18.93 35.27 -0.18
N LEU A 13 18.18 34.33 -0.78
CA LEU A 13 18.20 34.06 -2.22
C LEU A 13 17.15 34.89 -2.98
N SER A 14 17.48 35.27 -4.22
CA SER A 14 16.50 35.83 -5.15
C SER A 14 15.53 34.75 -5.65
N LYS A 15 14.46 35.19 -6.32
CA LYS A 15 13.50 34.28 -6.94
C LYS A 15 14.17 33.37 -7.98
N GLU A 16 15.04 33.93 -8.82
CA GLU A 16 15.75 33.20 -9.88
C GLU A 16 16.67 32.12 -9.27
N GLN A 17 17.38 32.46 -8.19
CA GLN A 17 18.25 31.51 -7.49
C GLN A 17 17.46 30.37 -6.82
N LEU A 18 16.26 30.67 -6.30
CA LEU A 18 15.37 29.64 -5.76
C LEU A 18 14.84 28.72 -6.86
N GLU A 19 14.47 29.28 -8.02
CA GLU A 19 14.02 28.51 -9.19
C GLU A 19 15.12 27.56 -9.70
N GLU A 20 16.35 28.07 -9.87
CA GLU A 20 17.51 27.26 -10.24
C GLU A 20 17.76 26.12 -9.25
N GLN A 21 17.72 26.39 -7.94
CA GLN A 21 17.87 25.34 -6.93
C GLN A 21 16.77 24.28 -7.02
N ILE A 22 15.51 24.64 -7.25
CA ILE A 22 14.42 23.67 -7.38
C ILE A 22 14.62 22.80 -8.62
N ILE A 23 15.04 23.39 -9.75
CA ILE A 23 15.34 22.66 -10.98
C ILE A 23 16.52 21.70 -10.76
N GLU A 24 17.60 22.15 -10.13
CA GLU A 24 18.74 21.28 -9.78
C GLU A 24 18.29 20.11 -8.89
N LEU A 25 17.43 20.34 -7.89
CA LEU A 25 16.88 19.27 -7.06
C LEU A 25 16.06 18.28 -7.88
N TYR A 26 15.23 18.77 -8.81
CA TYR A 26 14.43 17.95 -9.71
C TYR A 26 15.30 17.08 -10.64
N GLU A 27 16.37 17.64 -11.20
CA GLU A 27 17.28 16.92 -12.09
C GLU A 27 18.17 15.92 -11.34
N LYS A 28 18.65 16.29 -10.16
CA LYS A 28 19.62 15.51 -9.39
C LYS A 28 18.97 14.37 -8.60
N PHE A 29 17.75 14.56 -8.09
CA PHE A 29 17.12 13.59 -7.19
C PHE A 29 15.85 12.99 -7.79
N SER A 30 15.93 11.71 -8.17
CA SER A 30 14.79 10.94 -8.68
C SER A 30 13.52 11.02 -7.81
N PRO A 31 13.57 11.00 -6.45
CA PRO A 31 12.38 11.18 -5.64
C PRO A 31 11.68 12.54 -5.81
N VAL A 32 12.45 13.62 -6.02
CA VAL A 32 11.91 14.96 -6.26
C VAL A 32 11.23 15.01 -7.62
N LYS A 33 11.86 14.42 -8.64
CA LYS A 33 11.24 14.25 -9.96
C LYS A 33 9.92 13.50 -9.90
N VAL A 34 9.88 12.34 -9.24
CA VAL A 34 8.66 11.53 -9.11
C VAL A 34 7.56 12.29 -8.39
N TYR A 35 7.90 13.06 -7.34
CA TYR A 35 6.94 13.91 -6.64
C TYR A 35 6.33 14.97 -7.57
N TYR A 36 7.15 15.72 -8.30
CA TYR A 36 6.63 16.74 -9.22
C TYR A 36 5.84 16.12 -10.39
N ASP A 37 6.33 15.02 -10.97
CA ASP A 37 5.61 14.28 -12.02
C ASP A 37 4.22 13.85 -11.53
N PHE A 38 4.13 13.39 -10.27
CA PHE A 38 2.86 13.05 -9.63
C PHE A 38 1.99 14.29 -9.41
N VAL A 39 2.50 15.36 -8.80
CA VAL A 39 1.73 16.58 -8.53
C VAL A 39 1.14 17.20 -9.81
N PHE A 40 1.90 17.21 -10.91
CA PHE A 40 1.43 17.77 -12.18
C PHE A 40 0.59 16.79 -13.01
N ASN A 41 0.77 15.47 -12.82
CA ASN A 41 0.08 14.45 -13.60
C ASN A 41 -0.16 13.17 -12.77
N PRO A 42 -1.08 13.21 -11.78
CA PRO A 42 -1.18 12.18 -10.74
C PRO A 42 -1.43 10.78 -11.27
N LYS A 43 -2.21 10.64 -12.36
CA LYS A 43 -2.58 9.36 -13.01
C LYS A 43 -2.92 8.26 -11.98
N GLU A 44 -3.62 8.63 -10.91
CA GLU A 44 -3.83 7.77 -9.74
C GLU A 44 -4.48 6.44 -10.11
N ASP A 45 -5.49 6.46 -10.98
CA ASP A 45 -6.14 5.25 -11.48
C ASP A 45 -5.16 4.29 -12.14
N LYS A 46 -4.25 4.82 -12.97
CA LYS A 46 -3.25 4.00 -13.65
C LYS A 46 -2.25 3.42 -12.66
N LEU A 47 -1.78 4.21 -11.70
CA LEU A 47 -0.88 3.77 -10.64
C LEU A 47 -1.52 2.68 -9.77
N LEU A 48 -2.80 2.87 -9.42
CA LEU A 48 -3.61 1.92 -8.68
C LEU A 48 -3.73 0.59 -9.43
N GLN A 49 -4.11 0.62 -10.71
CA GLN A 49 -4.25 -0.59 -11.53
C GLN A 49 -2.92 -1.33 -11.68
N GLU A 50 -1.84 -0.61 -12.00
CA GLU A 50 -0.51 -1.21 -12.09
C GLU A 50 -0.07 -1.84 -10.76
N CYS A 51 -0.35 -1.17 -9.63
CA CYS A 51 -0.08 -1.70 -8.30
C CYS A 51 -0.86 -2.99 -8.03
N LYS A 52 -2.19 -2.98 -8.25
CA LYS A 52 -3.06 -4.15 -8.04
C LYS A 52 -2.63 -5.35 -8.88
N VAL A 53 -2.19 -5.13 -10.13
CA VAL A 53 -1.64 -6.17 -11.00
C VAL A 53 -0.33 -6.73 -10.44
N LYS A 54 0.57 -5.88 -9.95
CA LYS A 54 1.84 -6.35 -9.37
C LYS A 54 1.62 -7.16 -8.10
N ILE A 55 0.69 -6.73 -7.25
CA ILE A 55 0.31 -7.47 -6.03
C ILE A 55 -0.36 -8.79 -6.41
N SER A 56 -1.29 -8.81 -7.36
CA SER A 56 -1.99 -10.05 -7.75
C SER A 56 -1.03 -11.10 -8.27
N HIS A 57 0.00 -10.71 -9.03
CA HIS A 57 1.02 -11.63 -9.53
C HIS A 57 1.86 -12.31 -8.43
N GLU A 58 1.89 -11.78 -7.20
CA GLU A 58 2.54 -12.47 -6.08
C GLU A 58 1.81 -13.75 -5.68
N TYR A 59 0.48 -13.77 -5.86
CA TYR A 59 -0.40 -14.88 -5.52
C TYR A 59 -0.81 -15.69 -6.76
N PHE A 60 -1.04 -15.03 -7.88
CA PHE A 60 -1.50 -15.60 -9.14
C PHE A 60 -0.55 -15.23 -10.28
N PRO A 61 0.66 -15.80 -10.32
CA PRO A 61 1.64 -15.43 -11.32
C PRO A 61 1.24 -15.92 -12.71
N ILE A 62 1.40 -15.05 -13.70
CA ILE A 62 1.06 -15.33 -15.11
C ILE A 62 2.18 -16.14 -15.77
N LYS A 63 1.81 -17.21 -16.47
CA LYS A 63 2.72 -18.00 -17.31
C LYS A 63 3.07 -17.18 -18.55
N LYS A 64 4.37 -16.98 -18.80
CA LYS A 64 4.82 -16.36 -20.07
C LYS A 64 4.58 -17.31 -21.25
N PRO A 65 4.29 -16.81 -22.47
CA PRO A 65 3.98 -17.65 -23.63
C PRO A 65 5.00 -18.79 -23.87
N ASN A 66 6.29 -18.52 -23.66
CA ASN A 66 7.37 -19.48 -23.91
C ASN A 66 7.89 -20.16 -22.63
N ALA A 67 7.21 -20.02 -21.48
CA ALA A 67 7.66 -20.63 -20.24
C ALA A 67 7.32 -22.12 -20.20
N LYS A 68 8.34 -22.97 -19.98
CA LYS A 68 8.17 -24.43 -19.83
C LYS A 68 7.30 -24.80 -18.63
N TRP A 69 7.36 -24.01 -17.55
CA TRP A 69 6.64 -24.25 -16.29
C TRP A 69 5.87 -23.02 -15.83
N ARG A 70 4.75 -23.24 -15.11
CA ARG A 70 4.02 -22.14 -14.47
C ARG A 70 4.84 -21.63 -13.27
N PRO A 71 5.08 -20.31 -13.16
CA PRO A 71 5.72 -19.74 -11.98
C PRO A 71 4.93 -20.07 -10.71
N LYS A 72 5.62 -20.31 -9.61
CA LYS A 72 5.00 -20.51 -8.28
C LYS A 72 4.63 -19.18 -7.66
N ALA A 73 3.52 -19.14 -6.93
CA ALA A 73 3.14 -18.02 -6.09
C ALA A 73 4.24 -17.76 -5.04
N LYS A 74 4.63 -16.50 -4.89
CA LYS A 74 5.68 -16.09 -3.94
C LYS A 74 5.11 -15.49 -2.66
N MET A 75 3.86 -15.00 -2.71
CA MET A 75 3.12 -14.46 -1.56
C MET A 75 3.90 -13.38 -0.78
N ARG A 76 4.66 -12.53 -1.48
CA ARG A 76 5.54 -11.55 -0.84
C ARG A 76 4.77 -10.30 -0.44
N ARG A 77 4.41 -10.19 0.85
CA ARG A 77 3.84 -8.97 1.45
C ARG A 77 4.68 -7.71 1.16
N SER A 78 6.00 -7.86 1.10
CA SER A 78 6.93 -6.72 0.91
C SER A 78 6.69 -5.96 -0.40
N VAL A 79 6.11 -6.60 -1.42
CA VAL A 79 5.75 -5.94 -2.68
C VAL A 79 4.63 -4.92 -2.45
N ALA A 80 3.52 -5.32 -1.84
CA ALA A 80 2.44 -4.41 -1.49
C ALA A 80 2.91 -3.30 -0.55
N GLN A 81 3.68 -3.65 0.49
CA GLN A 81 4.18 -2.66 1.45
C GLN A 81 5.07 -1.59 0.79
N LYS A 82 5.86 -1.96 -0.22
CA LYS A 82 6.68 -1.01 -0.98
C LYS A 82 5.81 0.04 -1.67
N TYR A 83 4.73 -0.37 -2.32
CA TYR A 83 3.81 0.54 -2.99
C TYR A 83 3.04 1.41 -2.01
N ILE A 84 2.49 0.83 -0.93
CA ILE A 84 1.76 1.57 0.11
C ILE A 84 2.65 2.68 0.69
N LYS A 85 3.90 2.34 1.08
CA LYS A 85 4.86 3.34 1.59
C LYS A 85 5.17 4.43 0.56
N HIS A 86 5.30 4.06 -0.70
CA HIS A 86 5.58 5.02 -1.76
C HIS A 86 4.39 5.96 -2.00
N PHE A 87 3.15 5.45 -1.97
CA PHE A 87 1.95 6.25 -2.17
C PHE A 87 1.73 7.23 -1.02
N ILE A 88 1.93 6.78 0.22
CA ILE A 88 1.93 7.66 1.40
C ILE A 88 2.98 8.77 1.25
N LEU A 89 4.19 8.45 0.77
CA LEU A 89 5.25 9.44 0.57
C LEU A 89 4.90 10.47 -0.52
N LEU A 90 4.22 10.05 -1.58
CA LEU A 90 3.79 10.92 -2.67
C LEU A 90 2.56 11.78 -2.31
N GLY A 91 1.86 11.45 -1.22
CA GLY A 91 0.63 12.13 -0.84
C GLY A 91 -0.56 11.77 -1.72
N VAL A 92 -0.61 10.53 -2.21
CA VAL A 92 -1.76 9.98 -2.94
C VAL A 92 -3.02 10.03 -2.06
N ASP A 93 -4.20 10.18 -2.69
CA ASP A 93 -5.49 10.16 -1.99
C ASP A 93 -5.59 8.98 -0.99
N PRO A 94 -5.95 9.23 0.29
CA PRO A 94 -6.16 8.19 1.30
C PRO A 94 -7.11 7.07 0.86
N PHE A 95 -8.14 7.33 0.06
CA PHE A 95 -9.05 6.31 -0.46
C PHE A 95 -8.32 5.32 -1.37
N VAL A 96 -7.43 5.80 -2.23
CA VAL A 96 -6.62 4.97 -3.13
C VAL A 96 -5.63 4.12 -2.31
N ILE A 97 -5.02 4.70 -1.28
CA ILE A 97 -4.10 3.98 -0.39
C ILE A 97 -4.84 2.88 0.38
N ALA A 98 -5.98 3.20 1.00
CA ALA A 98 -6.80 2.25 1.74
C ALA A 98 -7.30 1.11 0.83
N ASP A 99 -7.71 1.41 -0.40
CA ASP A 99 -8.12 0.42 -1.38
C ASP A 99 -7.00 -0.61 -1.67
N ILE A 100 -5.75 -0.15 -1.83
CA ILE A 100 -4.60 -1.05 -2.03
C ILE A 100 -4.30 -1.88 -0.77
N MET A 101 -4.38 -1.27 0.41
CA MET A 101 -4.14 -1.95 1.69
C MET A 101 -5.10 -3.12 1.88
N LEU A 102 -6.39 -2.90 1.62
CA LEU A 102 -7.43 -3.92 1.72
C LEU A 102 -7.33 -4.94 0.58
N TYR A 103 -7.10 -4.49 -0.66
CA TYR A 103 -6.94 -5.37 -1.81
C TYR A 103 -5.81 -6.39 -1.61
N ASN A 104 -4.69 -5.98 -0.99
CA ASN A 104 -3.59 -6.88 -0.66
C ASN A 104 -4.01 -8.04 0.25
N ILE A 105 -4.98 -7.82 1.15
CA ILE A 105 -5.50 -8.86 2.05
C ILE A 105 -6.53 -9.73 1.30
N GLU A 106 -7.43 -9.11 0.56
CA GLU A 106 -8.48 -9.79 -0.21
C GLU A 106 -7.91 -10.76 -1.25
N ILE A 107 -6.85 -10.35 -1.96
CA ILE A 107 -6.21 -11.22 -2.95
C ILE A 107 -5.47 -12.39 -2.27
N ALA A 108 -4.93 -12.16 -1.07
CA ALA A 108 -4.33 -13.22 -0.26
C ALA A 108 -5.39 -14.22 0.23
N GLN A 109 -6.55 -13.73 0.65
CA GLN A 109 -7.72 -14.56 1.03
C GLN A 109 -8.26 -15.34 -0.16
N THR A 110 -8.31 -14.73 -1.33
CA THR A 110 -8.70 -15.41 -2.57
C THR A 110 -7.75 -16.57 -2.85
N TYR A 111 -6.44 -16.35 -2.70
CA TYR A 111 -5.44 -17.40 -2.88
C TYR A 111 -5.55 -18.52 -1.84
N SER A 112 -5.67 -18.18 -0.56
CA SER A 112 -5.75 -19.18 0.52
C SER A 112 -7.05 -19.97 0.52
N SER A 113 -8.13 -19.45 -0.06
CA SER A 113 -9.39 -20.20 -0.23
C SER A 113 -9.21 -21.45 -1.12
N GLN A 114 -8.25 -21.41 -2.05
CA GLN A 114 -7.97 -22.50 -3.00
C GLN A 114 -6.68 -23.25 -2.65
N ASN A 115 -5.86 -22.73 -1.74
CA ASN A 115 -4.53 -23.24 -1.45
C ASN A 115 -4.28 -23.29 0.06
N HIS A 116 -4.04 -24.47 0.59
CA HIS A 116 -3.70 -24.61 2.01
C HIS A 116 -2.32 -24.00 2.33
N ILE A 117 -2.30 -23.01 3.22
CA ILE A 117 -1.07 -22.31 3.62
C ILE A 117 -0.58 -22.85 4.97
N LYS A 118 0.61 -23.46 4.94
CA LYS A 118 1.25 -24.03 6.14
C LYS A 118 2.04 -22.99 6.94
N GLN A 119 2.53 -21.93 6.29
CA GLN A 119 3.44 -20.97 6.91
C GLN A 119 2.71 -20.06 7.89
N GLU A 120 3.05 -20.10 9.17
CA GLU A 120 2.41 -19.25 10.19
C GLU A 120 2.66 -17.76 9.99
N LEU A 121 3.85 -17.43 9.46
CA LEU A 121 4.24 -16.06 9.11
C LEU A 121 3.28 -15.41 8.11
N PHE A 122 2.63 -16.20 7.24
CA PHE A 122 1.61 -15.67 6.32
C PHE A 122 0.47 -15.02 7.11
N TYR A 123 -0.16 -15.77 8.02
CA TYR A 123 -1.30 -15.32 8.82
C TYR A 123 -0.95 -14.09 9.66
N LYS A 124 0.19 -14.13 10.37
CA LYS A 124 0.69 -12.99 11.15
C LYS A 124 0.90 -11.75 10.28
N SER A 125 1.43 -11.93 9.07
CA SER A 125 1.68 -10.82 8.16
C SER A 125 0.39 -10.21 7.58
N MET A 126 -0.65 -11.02 7.36
CA MET A 126 -1.96 -10.56 6.91
C MET A 126 -2.68 -9.81 8.01
N PHE A 127 -2.64 -10.30 9.24
CA PHE A 127 -3.19 -9.58 10.40
C PHE A 127 -2.53 -8.21 10.59
N ASN A 128 -1.19 -8.15 10.55
CA ASN A 128 -0.48 -6.87 10.62
C ASN A 128 -0.86 -5.91 9.47
N SER A 129 -1.20 -6.44 8.30
CA SER A 129 -1.64 -5.60 7.17
C SER A 129 -3.07 -5.10 7.38
N PHE A 130 -3.93 -5.94 7.94
CA PHE A 130 -5.31 -5.61 8.30
C PHE A 130 -5.37 -4.53 9.39
N GLU A 131 -4.64 -4.71 10.49
CA GLU A 131 -4.54 -3.71 11.55
C GLU A 131 -4.03 -2.36 11.02
N GLN A 132 -3.01 -2.39 10.15
CA GLN A 132 -2.54 -1.17 9.49
C GLN A 132 -3.61 -0.52 8.62
N ALA A 133 -4.39 -1.29 7.86
CA ALA A 133 -5.45 -0.76 6.99
C ALA A 133 -6.57 -0.12 7.80
N VAL A 134 -7.01 -0.76 8.89
CA VAL A 134 -8.03 -0.24 9.79
C VAL A 134 -7.54 1.05 10.46
N ASN A 135 -6.35 1.04 11.06
CA ASN A 135 -5.78 2.22 11.71
C ASN A 135 -5.58 3.38 10.74
N PHE A 136 -5.12 3.10 9.52
CA PHE A 136 -4.99 4.10 8.46
C PHE A 136 -6.36 4.70 8.10
N SER A 137 -7.39 3.87 7.95
CA SER A 137 -8.75 4.33 7.61
C SER A 137 -9.35 5.20 8.72
N ILE A 138 -9.12 4.86 9.99
CA ILE A 138 -9.53 5.68 11.15
C ILE A 138 -8.80 7.02 11.13
N SER A 139 -7.47 6.99 10.99
CA SER A 139 -6.62 8.19 11.09
C SER A 139 -6.90 9.21 9.98
N ASN A 140 -7.41 8.74 8.83
CA ASN A 140 -7.80 9.59 7.70
C ASN A 140 -9.31 9.88 7.65
N GLY A 141 -10.11 9.39 8.60
CA GLY A 141 -11.55 9.65 8.65
C GLY A 141 -12.38 8.96 7.55
N ILE A 142 -11.86 7.87 6.96
CA ILE A 142 -12.47 7.15 5.82
C ILE A 142 -12.93 5.73 6.19
N LEU A 143 -13.00 5.41 7.49
CA LEU A 143 -13.37 4.06 7.95
C LEU A 143 -14.75 3.62 7.45
N SER A 144 -15.73 4.53 7.44
CA SER A 144 -17.10 4.27 7.00
C SER A 144 -17.16 3.69 5.59
N ASP A 145 -16.36 4.23 4.68
CA ASP A 145 -16.34 3.89 3.25
C ASP A 145 -15.78 2.49 2.99
N PHE A 146 -14.97 1.99 3.93
CA PHE A 146 -14.33 0.68 3.84
C PHE A 146 -14.87 -0.34 4.85
N LYS A 147 -15.87 0.03 5.67
CA LYS A 147 -16.47 -0.81 6.72
C LYS A 147 -16.90 -2.17 6.17
N GLU A 148 -17.61 -2.18 5.04
CA GLU A 148 -18.11 -3.42 4.44
C GLU A 148 -16.97 -4.37 4.05
N ARG A 149 -15.89 -3.84 3.46
CA ARG A 149 -14.72 -4.63 3.08
C ARG A 149 -13.95 -5.15 4.29
N ILE A 150 -13.80 -4.33 5.33
CA ILE A 150 -13.15 -4.72 6.59
C ILE A 150 -13.91 -5.88 7.25
N ILE A 151 -15.24 -5.78 7.34
CA ILE A 151 -16.10 -6.85 7.86
C ILE A 151 -16.03 -8.10 6.98
N ALA A 152 -16.03 -7.93 5.65
CA ALA A 152 -15.92 -9.06 4.72
C ALA A 152 -14.58 -9.80 4.89
N ILE A 153 -13.47 -9.08 5.07
CA ILE A 153 -12.16 -9.67 5.34
C ILE A 153 -12.19 -10.48 6.64
N GLU A 154 -12.71 -9.93 7.74
CA GLU A 154 -12.82 -10.65 9.00
C GLU A 154 -13.62 -11.95 8.83
N LYS A 155 -14.83 -11.86 8.24
CA LYS A 155 -15.69 -13.02 7.97
C LYS A 155 -15.00 -14.08 7.12
N GLN A 156 -14.21 -13.67 6.12
CA GLN A 156 -13.42 -14.59 5.31
C GLN A 156 -12.35 -15.32 6.13
N THR A 157 -11.73 -14.67 7.13
CA THR A 157 -10.79 -15.37 8.02
C THR A 157 -11.47 -16.44 8.87
N LEU A 158 -12.69 -16.18 9.36
CA LEU A 158 -13.51 -17.16 10.08
C LEU A 158 -13.87 -18.35 9.19
N GLN A 159 -14.41 -18.08 7.99
CA GLN A 159 -14.84 -19.09 7.02
C GLN A 159 -13.68 -20.00 6.59
N GLN A 160 -12.52 -19.41 6.32
CA GLN A 160 -11.30 -20.14 5.94
C GLN A 160 -10.58 -20.77 7.14
N LYS A 161 -11.10 -20.59 8.36
CA LYS A 161 -10.53 -21.12 9.62
C LYS A 161 -9.06 -20.73 9.80
N TRP A 162 -8.72 -19.48 9.50
CA TRP A 162 -7.38 -18.96 9.73
C TRP A 162 -7.01 -19.06 11.21
N LYS A 163 -5.74 -19.37 11.49
CA LYS A 163 -5.25 -19.62 12.86
C LYS A 163 -5.44 -18.43 13.81
N ASN A 164 -5.41 -17.23 13.26
CA ASN A 164 -5.45 -15.95 13.97
C ASN A 164 -6.77 -15.20 13.78
N LYS A 165 -7.85 -15.89 13.41
CA LYS A 165 -9.17 -15.27 13.16
C LYS A 165 -9.69 -14.43 14.34
N TYR A 166 -9.46 -14.85 15.58
CA TYR A 166 -9.87 -14.10 16.78
C TYR A 166 -9.13 -12.77 16.95
N ASP A 167 -7.91 -12.65 16.39
CA ASP A 167 -7.19 -11.38 16.41
C ASP A 167 -7.89 -10.33 15.52
N PHE A 168 -8.48 -10.77 14.39
CA PHE A 168 -9.26 -9.88 13.51
C PHE A 168 -10.56 -9.44 14.18
N GLU A 169 -11.29 -10.37 14.79
CA GLU A 169 -12.52 -10.10 15.56
C GLU A 169 -12.28 -9.06 16.65
N ALA A 170 -11.21 -9.23 17.44
CA ALA A 170 -10.84 -8.28 18.50
C ALA A 170 -10.49 -6.87 18.00
N ILE A 171 -10.15 -6.69 16.72
CA ILE A 171 -10.01 -5.35 16.13
C ILE A 171 -11.38 -4.76 15.85
N LEU A 172 -12.32 -5.53 15.26
CA LEU A 172 -13.68 -5.05 14.96
C LEU A 172 -14.43 -4.64 16.21
N ASP A 173 -14.31 -5.41 17.29
CA ASP A 173 -14.95 -5.11 18.58
C ASP A 173 -14.52 -3.75 19.17
N LYS A 174 -13.31 -3.28 18.85
CA LYS A 174 -12.77 -2.01 19.35
C LYS A 174 -13.22 -0.79 18.57
N ILE A 175 -13.74 -0.97 17.36
CA ILE A 175 -14.08 0.11 16.44
C ILE A 175 -15.59 0.31 16.33
N ASP A 176 -16.35 -0.25 17.29
CA ASP A 176 -17.82 -0.21 17.38
C ASP A 176 -18.49 -0.48 16.01
N LEU A 177 -17.96 -1.45 15.24
CA LEU A 177 -18.52 -1.82 13.93
C LEU A 177 -19.67 -2.81 14.04
#